data_AF-A0AAV4IWQ0-F1
#
_entry.id   AF-A0AAV4IWQ0-F1
#
_cell.length_a   1.000
_cell.length_b   1.000
_cell.length_c   1.000
_cell.angle_alpha   90.00
_cell.angle_beta   90.00
_cell.angle_gamma   90.00
#
_symmetry.space_group_name_H-M   'P 1'
#
loop_
_entity.id
_entity.type
_entity.pdbx_description
1 polymer ?
#
loop_
_entity_poly.entity_id
_entity_poly.type
_entity_poly.pdbx_seq_one_letter_code
_entity_poly.pdbx_strand_id
1 'polypeptide(L)'
;MDNCVYLLLGAFLLAGSGSDAFTSTFFNRSNRAGYYRPRSTEINFNLLAKKTPLQTGYTYRTLYFDQKVDHFGFAQDQTFKNRSLAASAPIWQFTGITPCNAFYDVTTATWARASETCVANANKGYSTLEQIGADAAGLKFISSTFRLCDALTSMADVETFKGFLSDMYVDFAMVDYPYPASFLADLPAWPIKEACKPLLAPLSGKALLEALSQVTNLYFNYTGAAKCVNWKGDGGTPALGYLGWDYQSCTEMVMPMCSNGTGMFYKMDWDFQVYSDNCFKQFGVRPRKDWIKDYYWGTDLSSASNIIF
;
A
#
# COMPACT_ATOMS: atom_id res chain seq x y z
N MET A 1 -23.27 10.52 -5.70
CA MET A 1 -22.90 9.10 -5.73
C MET A 1 -21.44 9.07 -5.35
N ASP A 2 -21.19 8.94 -4.05
CA ASP A 2 -19.91 9.27 -3.44
C ASP A 2 -18.98 8.06 -3.53
N ASN A 3 -17.99 8.16 -4.42
CA ASN A 3 -16.95 7.15 -4.58
C ASN A 3 -15.96 7.23 -3.41
N CYS A 4 -16.25 6.49 -2.33
CA CYS A 4 -15.27 6.08 -1.33
C CYS A 4 -14.28 5.13 -2.00
N VAL A 5 -13.10 5.64 -2.34
CA VAL A 5 -12.00 4.87 -2.91
C VAL A 5 -11.20 4.30 -1.76
N TYR A 6 -11.42 3.02 -1.43
CA TYR A 6 -10.48 2.26 -0.61
C TYR A 6 -9.51 1.53 -1.54
N LEU A 7 -8.32 2.11 -1.74
CA LEU A 7 -7.24 1.48 -2.49
C LEU A 7 -6.35 0.71 -1.52
N LEU A 8 -6.17 -0.59 -1.82
CA LEU A 8 -4.98 -1.39 -1.47
C LEU A 8 -4.66 -1.70 0.01
N LEU A 9 -5.55 -1.47 0.97
CA LEU A 9 -5.35 -2.03 2.33
C LEU A 9 -5.29 -3.56 2.35
N GLY A 10 -5.95 -4.24 1.40
CA GLY A 10 -6.02 -5.70 1.35
C GLY A 10 -4.72 -6.42 0.98
N ALA A 11 -3.77 -5.73 0.33
CA ALA A 11 -2.49 -6.33 -0.09
C ALA A 11 -1.52 -6.49 1.10
N PHE A 12 -1.41 -5.46 1.95
CA PHE A 12 -0.51 -5.47 3.11
C PHE A 12 -0.97 -6.42 4.23
N LEU A 13 -2.28 -6.58 4.44
CA LEU A 13 -2.83 -7.40 5.53
C LEU A 13 -2.62 -8.92 5.35
N LEU A 14 -2.38 -9.40 4.12
CA LEU A 14 -2.13 -10.83 3.87
C LEU A 14 -0.73 -11.30 4.31
N ALA A 15 0.20 -10.37 4.58
CA ALA A 15 1.57 -10.70 5.00
C ALA A 15 1.73 -10.89 6.52
N GLY A 16 0.86 -10.29 7.35
CA GLY A 16 1.10 -10.08 8.78
C GLY A 16 0.78 -11.22 9.77
N SER A 17 0.33 -12.40 9.32
CA SER A 17 0.06 -13.52 10.24
C SER A 17 1.10 -14.64 10.11
N GLY A 18 2.21 -14.54 10.83
CA GLY A 18 3.17 -15.64 10.98
C GLY A 18 4.58 -15.18 11.32
N SER A 19 4.84 -14.88 12.58
CA SER A 19 6.20 -14.81 13.11
C SER A 19 6.71 -16.23 13.36
N ASP A 20 7.39 -16.83 12.39
CA ASP A 20 8.35 -17.91 12.62
C ASP A 20 9.34 -17.95 11.45
N ALA A 21 10.63 -18.04 11.78
CA ALA A 21 11.73 -18.08 10.83
C ALA A 21 11.62 -19.33 9.93
N PHE A 22 11.09 -19.17 8.72
CA PHE A 22 11.03 -20.21 7.70
C PHE A 22 11.67 -19.73 6.40
N THR A 23 12.44 -20.62 5.80
CA THR A 23 13.23 -20.43 4.58
C THR A 23 12.39 -19.88 3.41
N SER A 24 13.01 -19.04 2.57
CA SER A 24 12.38 -18.25 1.49
C SER A 24 11.54 -19.04 0.48
N THR A 25 11.71 -20.36 0.39
CA THR A 25 10.93 -21.26 -0.48
C THR A 25 9.47 -21.46 -0.05
N PHE A 26 9.08 -21.06 1.16
CA PHE A 26 7.72 -21.31 1.68
C PHE A 26 6.73 -20.13 1.53
N PHE A 27 7.13 -18.99 0.98
CA PHE A 27 6.31 -17.78 0.89
C PHE A 27 5.32 -17.71 -0.28
N ASN A 28 4.94 -18.86 -0.85
CA ASN A 28 4.01 -18.92 -1.98
C ASN A 28 2.54 -18.98 -1.50
N ARG A 29 1.60 -18.29 -2.18
CA ARG A 29 0.19 -18.25 -1.72
C ARG A 29 -0.48 -19.63 -1.78
N SER A 30 -0.15 -20.42 -2.81
CA SER A 30 -0.59 -21.81 -2.94
C SER A 30 -0.07 -22.71 -1.81
N ASN A 31 1.15 -22.46 -1.31
CA ASN A 31 1.69 -23.19 -0.16
C ASN A 31 1.00 -22.77 1.14
N ARG A 32 0.69 -21.48 1.36
CA ARG A 32 -0.09 -21.04 2.53
C ARG A 32 -1.49 -21.65 2.60
N ALA A 33 -2.16 -21.82 1.45
CA ALA A 33 -3.45 -22.50 1.39
C ALA A 33 -3.37 -23.97 1.84
N GLY A 34 -2.23 -24.65 1.60
CA GLY A 34 -1.99 -26.02 2.04
C GLY A 34 -1.67 -26.18 3.54
N TYR A 35 -1.24 -25.11 4.23
CA TYR A 35 -0.88 -25.16 5.65
C TYR A 35 -2.05 -24.86 6.61
N TYR A 36 -3.17 -24.34 6.12
CA TYR A 36 -4.41 -24.26 6.90
C TYR A 36 -5.14 -25.61 6.91
N ARG A 37 -4.57 -26.60 7.62
CA ARG A 37 -5.41 -27.62 8.25
C ARG A 37 -5.94 -27.02 9.56
N PRO A 38 -7.25 -26.82 9.73
CA PRO A 38 -7.76 -26.48 11.05
C PRO A 38 -7.38 -27.63 11.99
N ARG A 39 -6.52 -27.38 12.98
CA ARG A 39 -6.49 -28.27 14.15
C ARG A 39 -7.90 -28.20 14.74
N SER A 40 -8.62 -29.31 14.64
CA SER A 40 -9.89 -29.53 15.32
C SER A 40 -9.62 -29.63 16.82
N THR A 41 -9.28 -28.52 17.45
CA THR A 41 -9.43 -28.34 18.89
C THR A 41 -10.62 -27.42 19.04
N GLU A 42 -11.70 -27.94 19.62
CA GLU A 42 -12.90 -27.19 19.99
C GLU A 42 -12.50 -25.84 20.60
N ILE A 43 -12.74 -24.76 19.86
CA ILE A 43 -12.57 -23.41 20.38
C ILE A 43 -13.72 -23.19 21.36
N ASN A 44 -13.41 -23.32 22.65
CA ASN A 44 -14.34 -23.02 23.73
C ASN A 44 -14.52 -21.49 23.78
N PHE A 45 -15.62 -20.98 23.22
CA PHE A 45 -15.92 -19.56 23.10
C PHE A 45 -16.19 -18.84 24.43
N ASN A 46 -16.06 -19.51 25.58
CA ASN A 46 -16.39 -18.94 26.88
C ASN A 46 -15.26 -18.17 27.59
N LEU A 47 -14.05 -18.07 27.03
CA LEU A 47 -12.90 -17.60 27.82
C LEU A 47 -12.25 -16.25 27.45
N LEU A 48 -12.67 -15.53 26.40
CA LEU A 48 -12.09 -14.20 26.13
C LEU A 48 -13.12 -13.23 25.56
N ALA A 49 -13.95 -12.66 26.44
CA ALA A 49 -14.66 -11.43 26.14
C ALA A 49 -14.78 -10.56 27.39
N LYS A 50 -13.70 -9.84 27.75
CA LYS A 50 -13.90 -8.55 28.42
C LYS A 50 -14.53 -7.62 27.38
N LYS A 51 -15.86 -7.55 27.40
CA LYS A 51 -16.65 -6.64 26.57
C LYS A 51 -16.32 -5.20 26.97
N THR A 52 -15.46 -4.55 26.20
CA THR A 52 -15.46 -3.10 26.12
C THR A 52 -16.68 -2.69 25.28
N PRO A 53 -17.56 -1.76 25.71
CA PRO A 53 -18.74 -1.41 24.93
C PRO A 53 -18.33 -0.67 23.65
N LEU A 54 -18.57 -1.28 22.49
CA LEU A 54 -18.52 -0.60 21.19
C LEU A 54 -19.72 0.35 21.09
N GLN A 55 -19.48 1.58 20.61
CA GLN A 55 -20.52 2.59 20.36
C GLN A 55 -21.69 2.00 19.55
N THR A 56 -22.90 2.13 20.07
CA THR A 56 -24.14 1.62 19.50
C THR A 56 -24.66 2.55 18.41
N GLY A 57 -24.62 2.09 17.16
CA GLY A 57 -25.17 2.83 16.02
C GLY A 57 -25.24 2.06 14.70
N TYR A 58 -24.57 0.92 14.57
CA TYR A 58 -24.59 0.13 13.35
C TYR A 58 -25.33 -1.20 13.56
N THR A 59 -26.42 -1.39 12.83
CA THR A 59 -27.12 -2.68 12.74
C THR A 59 -26.49 -3.48 11.62
N TYR A 60 -25.59 -4.41 11.95
CA TYR A 60 -25.07 -5.36 10.96
C TYR A 60 -25.95 -6.61 10.94
N ARG A 61 -26.21 -7.14 9.74
CA ARG A 61 -26.91 -8.41 9.56
C ARG A 61 -25.96 -9.41 8.91
N THR A 62 -25.45 -10.35 9.70
CA THR A 62 -24.71 -11.49 9.17
C THR A 62 -25.71 -12.48 8.59
N LEU A 63 -25.80 -12.48 7.27
CA LEU A 63 -26.57 -13.45 6.51
C LEU A 63 -25.66 -14.67 6.22
N TYR A 64 -26.20 -15.86 5.92
CA TYR A 64 -25.44 -17.05 5.47
C TYR A 64 -26.10 -17.68 4.23
N PHE A 65 -25.38 -18.45 3.42
CA PHE A 65 -25.98 -19.33 2.40
C PHE A 65 -25.21 -20.65 2.38
N ASP A 66 -25.85 -21.72 1.91
CA ASP A 66 -25.33 -23.08 1.98
C ASP A 66 -24.59 -23.45 0.68
N GLN A 67 -23.29 -23.73 0.76
CA GLN A 67 -22.44 -24.18 -0.35
C GLN A 67 -22.26 -25.71 -0.27
N LYS A 68 -22.58 -26.45 -1.34
CA LYS A 68 -22.31 -27.89 -1.41
C LYS A 68 -20.80 -28.17 -1.53
N VAL A 69 -20.34 -29.25 -0.89
CA VAL A 69 -18.96 -29.72 -1.00
C VAL A 69 -18.68 -30.22 -2.42
N ASP A 70 -17.78 -29.57 -3.15
CA ASP A 70 -17.43 -29.93 -4.53
C ASP A 70 -15.94 -30.27 -4.70
N HIS A 71 -15.38 -31.14 -3.84
CA HIS A 71 -14.09 -31.76 -4.13
C HIS A 71 -14.09 -33.23 -3.67
N PHE A 72 -14.26 -34.13 -4.65
CA PHE A 72 -14.05 -35.58 -4.62
C PHE A 72 -15.01 -36.48 -3.83
N GLY A 73 -16.22 -36.02 -3.51
CA GLY A 73 -17.22 -36.85 -2.86
C GLY A 73 -18.61 -36.71 -3.45
N PHE A 74 -18.90 -37.37 -4.57
CA PHE A 74 -20.28 -37.53 -5.09
C PHE A 74 -21.24 -38.26 -4.10
N ALA A 75 -20.75 -38.64 -2.93
CA ALA A 75 -21.46 -39.36 -1.88
C ALA A 75 -21.78 -38.53 -0.62
N GLN A 76 -21.41 -37.24 -0.55
CA GLN A 76 -21.74 -36.37 0.60
C GLN A 76 -22.57 -35.15 0.20
N ASP A 77 -23.79 -35.07 0.72
CA ASP A 77 -24.72 -33.94 0.58
C ASP A 77 -24.48 -32.83 1.63
N GLN A 78 -23.27 -32.79 2.21
CA GLN A 78 -22.94 -31.78 3.21
C GLN A 78 -22.87 -30.39 2.57
N THR A 79 -23.46 -29.41 3.26
CA THR A 79 -23.37 -28.01 2.90
C THR A 79 -22.63 -27.24 3.98
N PHE A 80 -21.76 -26.33 3.57
CA PHE A 80 -21.08 -25.41 4.47
C PHE A 80 -21.50 -23.97 4.19
N LYS A 81 -21.69 -23.20 5.26
CA LYS A 81 -22.00 -21.78 5.15
C LYS A 81 -20.73 -20.99 4.87
N ASN A 82 -20.49 -20.66 3.60
CA ASN A 82 -19.38 -19.80 3.22
C ASN A 82 -19.90 -18.38 2.97
N ARG A 83 -19.07 -17.34 3.13
CA ARG A 83 -19.28 -15.95 2.69
C ARG A 83 -17.94 -15.25 2.63
N SER A 84 -17.66 -14.53 1.55
CA SER A 84 -16.49 -13.66 1.48
C SER A 84 -16.92 -12.20 1.32
N LEU A 85 -16.29 -11.35 2.14
CA LEU A 85 -16.25 -9.91 1.96
C LEU A 85 -14.81 -9.54 1.61
N ALA A 86 -14.60 -9.09 0.39
CA ALA A 86 -13.32 -8.74 -0.20
C ALA A 86 -13.17 -7.22 -0.28
N ALA A 87 -13.22 -6.55 0.87
CA ALA A 87 -13.12 -5.10 0.95
C ALA A 87 -11.73 -4.61 0.50
N SER A 88 -11.69 -3.71 -0.48
CA SER A 88 -10.45 -3.11 -1.00
C SER A 88 -9.47 -4.13 -1.60
N ALA A 89 -9.99 -5.22 -2.19
CA ALA A 89 -9.19 -6.28 -2.80
C ALA A 89 -8.91 -5.98 -4.29
N PRO A 90 -7.67 -5.64 -4.69
CA PRO A 90 -7.33 -5.27 -6.06
C PRO A 90 -7.13 -6.50 -6.95
N ILE A 91 -8.13 -7.37 -7.05
CA ILE A 91 -8.02 -8.68 -7.72
C ILE A 91 -7.74 -8.59 -9.23
N TRP A 92 -7.87 -7.39 -9.81
CA TRP A 92 -7.66 -7.12 -11.24
C TRP A 92 -6.42 -6.26 -11.51
N GLN A 93 -5.60 -5.94 -10.51
CA GLN A 93 -4.37 -5.15 -10.68
C GLN A 93 -3.23 -6.02 -11.25
N PHE A 94 -3.43 -6.64 -12.41
CA PHE A 94 -2.46 -7.52 -13.07
C PHE A 94 -2.31 -7.20 -14.55
N THR A 95 -1.21 -7.70 -15.14
CA THR A 95 -0.83 -7.48 -16.53
C THR A 95 -1.98 -7.80 -17.49
N GLY A 96 -2.33 -6.82 -18.33
CA GLY A 96 -3.36 -6.96 -19.36
C GLY A 96 -4.81 -6.85 -18.87
N ILE A 97 -5.03 -6.57 -17.58
CA ILE A 97 -6.38 -6.38 -17.02
C ILE A 97 -6.62 -4.89 -16.68
N THR A 98 -5.77 -4.32 -15.82
CA THR A 98 -5.88 -2.91 -15.40
C THR A 98 -4.71 -2.09 -15.97
N PRO A 99 -4.94 -0.89 -16.52
CA PRO A 99 -3.86 -0.01 -16.96
C PRO A 99 -2.88 0.29 -15.83
N CYS A 100 -1.57 0.30 -16.11
CA CYS A 100 -0.55 0.48 -15.08
C CYS A 100 -0.61 1.83 -14.37
N ASN A 101 -1.18 2.85 -15.02
CA ASN A 101 -1.35 4.20 -14.45
C ASN A 101 -2.55 4.34 -13.52
N ALA A 102 -3.49 3.39 -13.54
CA ALA A 102 -4.75 3.51 -12.81
C ALA A 102 -4.55 3.78 -11.31
N PHE A 103 -3.54 3.15 -10.70
CA PHE A 103 -3.20 3.35 -9.30
C PHE A 103 -2.81 4.80 -8.99
N TYR A 104 -1.80 5.32 -9.71
CA TYR A 104 -1.29 6.67 -9.48
C TYR A 104 -2.26 7.77 -9.94
N ASP A 105 -3.10 7.50 -10.94
CA ASP A 105 -4.15 8.42 -11.38
C ASP A 105 -5.23 8.58 -10.30
N VAL A 106 -5.67 7.48 -9.70
CA VAL A 106 -6.66 7.55 -8.62
C VAL A 106 -6.06 8.18 -7.36
N THR A 107 -4.80 7.87 -7.02
CA THR A 107 -4.09 8.55 -5.93
C THR A 107 -4.01 10.05 -6.18
N THR A 108 -3.63 10.47 -7.39
CA THR A 108 -3.63 11.88 -7.80
C THR A 108 -5.02 12.51 -7.64
N ALA A 109 -6.09 11.83 -8.09
CA ALA A 109 -7.46 12.33 -7.97
C ALA A 109 -7.92 12.47 -6.51
N THR A 110 -7.46 11.59 -5.61
CA THR A 110 -7.73 11.71 -4.17
C THR A 110 -7.10 12.96 -3.58
N TRP A 111 -5.85 13.27 -3.92
CA TRP A 111 -5.20 14.52 -3.51
C TRP A 111 -5.83 15.76 -4.16
N ALA A 112 -6.22 15.67 -5.43
CA ALA A 112 -6.85 16.78 -6.16
C ALA A 112 -8.21 17.19 -5.55
N ARG A 113 -8.92 16.26 -4.89
CA ARG A 113 -10.14 16.59 -4.13
C ARG A 113 -9.90 17.58 -2.99
N ALA A 114 -8.69 17.60 -2.42
CA ALA A 114 -8.30 18.61 -1.44
C ALA A 114 -7.79 19.89 -2.13
N SER A 115 -6.90 19.79 -3.12
CA SER A 115 -6.43 20.93 -3.91
C SER A 115 -5.61 20.51 -5.13
N GLU A 116 -5.95 21.01 -6.32
CA GLU A 116 -5.11 20.86 -7.53
C GLU A 116 -3.75 21.57 -7.40
N THR A 117 -3.68 22.70 -6.68
CA THR A 117 -2.42 23.41 -6.43
C THR A 117 -1.48 22.59 -5.54
N CYS A 118 -2.04 21.84 -4.58
CA CYS A 118 -1.29 20.91 -3.75
C CYS A 118 -0.67 19.78 -4.59
N VAL A 119 -1.45 19.19 -5.50
CA VAL A 119 -0.97 18.19 -6.48
C VAL A 119 0.15 18.75 -7.35
N ALA A 120 -0.03 19.96 -7.91
CA ALA A 120 0.97 20.60 -8.76
C ALA A 120 2.28 20.91 -8.01
N ASN A 121 2.20 21.37 -6.76
CA ASN A 121 3.37 21.61 -5.92
C ASN A 121 4.09 20.31 -5.54
N ALA A 122 3.37 19.24 -5.20
CA ALA A 122 3.94 17.94 -4.91
C ALA A 122 4.71 17.38 -6.12
N ASN A 123 4.11 17.42 -7.32
CA ASN A 123 4.77 17.02 -8.57
C ASN A 123 6.03 17.87 -8.84
N LYS A 124 5.91 19.20 -8.73
CA LYS A 124 7.03 20.13 -8.91
C LYS A 124 8.16 19.90 -7.89
N GLY A 125 7.84 19.33 -6.73
CA GLY A 125 8.79 18.96 -5.70
C GLY A 125 9.91 18.06 -6.23
N TYR A 126 9.59 17.11 -7.12
CA TYR A 126 10.56 16.15 -7.66
C TYR A 126 11.69 16.84 -8.45
N SER A 127 11.34 17.70 -9.42
CA SER A 127 12.35 18.44 -10.19
C SER A 127 13.04 19.52 -9.34
N THR A 128 12.36 20.07 -8.34
CA THR A 128 12.96 21.04 -7.40
C THR A 128 14.02 20.39 -6.51
N LEU A 129 13.81 19.15 -6.07
CA LEU A 129 14.81 18.36 -5.34
C LEU A 129 16.06 18.12 -6.18
N GLU A 130 15.89 17.75 -7.46
CA GLU A 130 17.03 17.53 -8.37
C GLU A 130 17.83 18.81 -8.60
N GLN A 131 17.14 19.92 -8.87
CA GLN A 131 17.77 21.22 -9.12
C GLN A 131 18.54 21.73 -7.91
N ILE A 132 17.94 21.65 -6.72
CA ILE A 132 18.61 22.10 -5.49
C ILE A 132 19.68 21.10 -5.07
N GLY A 133 19.45 19.79 -5.20
CA GLY A 133 20.39 18.73 -4.81
C GLY A 133 21.63 18.59 -5.70
N ALA A 134 21.78 19.40 -6.75
CA ALA A 134 22.89 19.32 -7.70
C ALA A 134 24.27 19.63 -7.09
N ASP A 135 24.33 20.26 -5.92
CA ASP A 135 25.57 20.55 -5.20
C ASP A 135 25.49 20.17 -3.70
N ALA A 136 26.66 20.15 -3.05
CA ALA A 136 26.78 19.77 -1.65
C ALA A 136 26.03 20.70 -0.69
N ALA A 137 25.91 21.99 -1.01
CA ALA A 137 25.18 22.95 -0.18
C ALA A 137 23.67 22.71 -0.25
N GLY A 138 23.18 22.36 -1.43
CA GLY A 138 21.80 21.98 -1.69
C GLY A 138 21.41 20.65 -1.06
N LEU A 139 22.25 19.61 -1.17
CA LEU A 139 22.02 18.34 -0.46
C LEU A 139 21.94 18.55 1.06
N LYS A 140 22.82 19.38 1.62
CA LYS A 140 22.79 19.77 3.04
C LYS A 140 21.51 20.54 3.40
N PHE A 141 21.08 21.45 2.54
CA PHE A 141 19.82 22.17 2.71
C PHE A 141 18.64 21.20 2.75
N ILE A 142 18.49 20.32 1.76
CA ILE A 142 17.39 19.34 1.71
C ILE A 142 17.40 18.46 2.97
N SER A 143 18.55 17.91 3.34
CA SER A 143 18.70 17.04 4.51
C SER A 143 18.25 17.72 5.80
N SER A 144 18.60 19.00 5.97
CA SER A 144 18.22 19.79 7.14
C SER A 144 16.74 20.16 7.12
N THR A 145 16.23 20.60 5.97
CA THR A 145 14.83 21.05 5.79
C THR A 145 13.83 19.94 6.05
N PHE A 146 14.12 18.72 5.60
CA PHE A 146 13.29 17.53 5.86
C PHE A 146 13.64 16.81 7.17
N ARG A 147 14.63 17.31 7.94
CA ARG A 147 15.11 16.70 9.19
C ARG A 147 15.42 15.21 9.02
N LEU A 148 16.16 14.85 7.97
CA LEU A 148 16.47 13.45 7.66
C LEU A 148 17.41 12.85 8.71
N CYS A 149 17.21 11.57 9.05
CA CYS A 149 18.11 10.85 9.96
C CYS A 149 19.49 10.63 9.32
N ASP A 150 19.48 10.21 8.05
CA ASP A 150 20.67 10.10 7.22
C ASP A 150 20.68 11.25 6.22
N ALA A 151 21.79 11.98 6.12
CA ALA A 151 21.91 13.06 5.16
C ALA A 151 21.99 12.52 3.72
N LEU A 152 21.46 13.29 2.77
CA LEU A 152 21.70 13.07 1.35
C LEU A 152 23.17 13.41 1.03
N THR A 153 23.85 12.50 0.34
CA THR A 153 25.28 12.63 -0.01
C THR A 153 25.52 12.62 -1.51
N SER A 154 24.51 12.25 -2.31
CA SER A 154 24.62 12.10 -3.75
C SER A 154 23.29 12.31 -4.47
N MET A 155 23.33 12.47 -5.79
CA MET A 155 22.12 12.45 -6.63
C MET A 155 21.40 11.09 -6.61
N ALA A 156 22.09 9.99 -6.29
CA ALA A 156 21.45 8.70 -6.09
C ALA A 156 20.59 8.68 -4.81
N ASP A 157 21.03 9.37 -3.75
CA ASP A 157 20.21 9.58 -2.56
C ASP A 157 19.00 10.45 -2.88
N VAL A 158 19.14 11.49 -3.73
CA VAL A 158 18.01 12.31 -4.19
C VAL A 158 16.98 11.48 -4.93
N GLU A 159 17.41 10.59 -5.84
CA GLU A 159 16.50 9.71 -6.57
C GLU A 159 15.75 8.76 -5.63
N THR A 160 16.46 8.16 -4.68
CA THR A 160 15.84 7.29 -3.67
C THR A 160 14.86 8.07 -2.79
N PHE A 161 15.20 9.30 -2.41
CA PHE A 161 14.33 10.17 -1.61
C PHE A 161 13.06 10.61 -2.36
N LYS A 162 13.12 10.78 -3.69
CA LYS A 162 11.93 11.01 -4.52
C LYS A 162 10.96 9.83 -4.44
N GLY A 163 11.48 8.60 -4.50
CA GLY A 163 10.70 7.37 -4.30
C GLY A 163 10.03 7.35 -2.92
N PHE A 164 10.78 7.63 -1.86
CA PHE A 164 10.24 7.74 -0.49
C PHE A 164 9.09 8.75 -0.36
N LEU A 165 9.19 9.92 -1.00
CA LEU A 165 8.10 10.90 -1.00
C LEU A 165 6.88 10.41 -1.79
N SER A 166 7.11 9.72 -2.92
CA SER A 166 6.03 9.08 -3.69
C SER A 166 5.25 8.07 -2.84
N ASP A 167 5.95 7.20 -2.13
CA ASP A 167 5.33 6.19 -1.25
C ASP A 167 4.54 6.85 -0.12
N MET A 168 5.08 7.91 0.49
CA MET A 168 4.35 8.68 1.51
C MET A 168 3.04 9.27 0.95
N TYR A 169 3.03 9.82 -0.27
CA TYR A 169 1.80 10.37 -0.86
C TYR A 169 0.76 9.28 -1.16
N VAL A 170 1.22 8.09 -1.53
CA VAL A 170 0.37 6.90 -1.68
C VAL A 170 -0.22 6.50 -0.34
N ASP A 171 0.59 6.41 0.70
CA ASP A 171 0.12 6.03 2.04
C ASP A 171 -0.96 6.99 2.55
N PHE A 172 -0.75 8.30 2.44
CA PHE A 172 -1.76 9.30 2.77
C PHE A 172 -3.11 9.02 2.09
N ALA A 173 -3.11 8.64 0.80
CA ALA A 173 -4.33 8.33 0.07
C ALA A 173 -4.97 7.01 0.52
N MET A 174 -4.17 6.04 0.97
CA MET A 174 -4.67 4.79 1.53
C MET A 174 -5.32 4.98 2.90
N VAL A 175 -4.89 5.98 3.68
CA VAL A 175 -5.39 6.24 5.04
C VAL A 175 -6.07 7.61 5.20
N ASP A 176 -6.71 8.13 4.16
CA ASP A 176 -7.48 9.40 4.19
C ASP A 176 -8.82 9.26 4.92
N TYR A 177 -8.77 8.81 6.18
CA TYR A 177 -9.95 8.55 7.00
C TYR A 177 -10.59 9.85 7.52
N PRO A 178 -11.92 9.88 7.71
CA PRO A 178 -12.64 11.05 8.23
C PRO A 178 -12.49 11.27 9.74
N TYR A 179 -11.63 10.50 10.41
CA TYR A 179 -11.34 10.53 11.84
C TYR A 179 -9.87 10.20 12.08
N PRO A 180 -9.28 10.56 13.24
CA PRO A 180 -7.90 10.22 13.56
C PRO A 180 -7.68 8.70 13.59
N ALA A 181 -6.59 8.24 12.98
CA ALA A 181 -6.29 6.82 12.85
C ALA A 181 -4.79 6.55 13.03
N SER A 182 -4.46 5.35 13.50
CA SER A 182 -3.09 4.90 13.80
C SER A 182 -2.82 3.54 13.13
N PHE A 183 -3.05 3.46 11.81
CA PHE A 183 -2.85 2.21 11.05
C PHE A 183 -1.46 2.12 10.43
N LEU A 184 -1.15 3.01 9.46
CA LEU A 184 0.20 3.12 8.89
C LEU A 184 1.06 4.13 9.65
N ALA A 185 0.44 5.23 10.07
CA ALA A 185 1.03 6.27 10.91
C ALA A 185 -0.07 6.87 11.79
N ASP A 186 0.34 7.56 12.87
CA ASP A 186 -0.57 8.38 13.66
C ASP A 186 -0.96 9.63 12.85
N LEU A 187 -2.20 9.71 12.41
CA LEU A 187 -2.68 10.78 11.53
C LEU A 187 -4.01 11.40 12.03
N PRO A 188 -4.24 12.70 11.77
CA PRO A 188 -5.51 13.35 12.06
C PRO A 188 -6.62 12.89 11.12
N ALA A 189 -7.84 13.36 11.39
CA ALA A 189 -8.94 13.27 10.43
C ALA A 189 -8.61 14.03 9.13
N TRP A 190 -8.97 13.46 7.99
CA TRP A 190 -8.73 14.01 6.65
C TRP A 190 -7.26 14.39 6.42
N PRO A 191 -6.31 13.45 6.59
CA PRO A 191 -4.90 13.76 6.60
C PRO A 191 -4.40 14.38 5.29
N ILE A 192 -5.00 14.09 4.13
CA ILE A 192 -4.64 14.78 2.87
C ILE A 192 -5.01 16.27 2.93
N LYS A 193 -6.17 16.60 3.49
CA LYS A 193 -6.59 18.00 3.64
C LYS A 193 -5.65 18.78 4.55
N GLU A 194 -5.19 18.14 5.63
CA GLU A 194 -4.20 18.70 6.55
C GLU A 194 -2.83 18.86 5.86
N ALA A 195 -2.39 17.85 5.10
CA ALA A 195 -1.16 17.87 4.33
C ALA A 195 -1.13 18.96 3.26
N CYS A 196 -2.28 19.30 2.64
CA CYS A 196 -2.31 20.31 1.59
C CYS A 196 -2.26 21.76 2.08
N LYS A 197 -2.47 22.03 3.38
CA LYS A 197 -2.45 23.40 3.95
C LYS A 197 -1.20 24.22 3.59
N PRO A 198 0.04 23.71 3.71
CA PRO A 198 1.25 24.45 3.31
C PRO A 198 1.42 24.61 1.80
N LEU A 199 0.63 23.92 0.97
CA LEU A 199 0.80 23.83 -0.49
C LEU A 199 -0.33 24.50 -1.30
N LEU A 200 -1.13 25.37 -0.67
CA LEU A 200 -2.31 25.98 -1.30
C LEU A 200 -2.00 27.13 -2.27
N ALA A 201 -0.77 27.65 -2.28
CA ALA A 201 -0.32 28.65 -3.24
C ALA A 201 0.76 28.06 -4.17
N PRO A 202 0.93 28.55 -5.41
CA PRO A 202 2.04 28.12 -6.26
C PRO A 202 3.40 28.44 -5.60
N LEU A 203 4.24 27.41 -5.42
CA LEU A 203 5.56 27.55 -4.78
C LEU A 203 6.69 27.18 -5.75
N SER A 204 7.92 27.56 -5.39
CA SER A 204 9.13 27.22 -6.15
C SER A 204 10.39 27.22 -5.29
N GLY A 205 11.41 26.49 -5.73
CA GLY A 205 12.73 26.51 -5.11
C GLY A 205 12.69 26.08 -3.65
N LYS A 206 13.49 26.75 -2.81
CA LYS A 206 13.63 26.40 -1.38
C LYS A 206 12.31 26.49 -0.60
N ALA A 207 11.48 27.49 -0.89
CA ALA A 207 10.18 27.66 -0.25
C ALA A 207 9.23 26.49 -0.54
N LEU A 208 9.30 25.89 -1.73
CA LEU A 208 8.54 24.67 -2.03
C LEU A 208 9.03 23.50 -1.17
N LEU A 209 10.34 23.31 -1.04
CA LEU A 209 10.90 22.21 -0.23
C LEU A 209 10.59 22.38 1.27
N GLU A 210 10.57 23.61 1.78
CA GLU A 210 10.15 23.93 3.15
C GLU A 210 8.66 23.66 3.38
N ALA A 211 7.80 23.87 2.37
CA ALA A 211 6.39 23.52 2.46
C ALA A 211 6.18 22.00 2.40
N LEU A 212 6.91 21.30 1.53
CA LEU A 212 6.87 19.84 1.42
C LEU A 212 7.40 19.15 2.68
N SER A 213 8.39 19.72 3.38
CA SER A 213 8.87 19.14 4.63
C SER A 213 7.83 19.18 5.75
N GLN A 214 6.88 20.13 5.72
CA GLN A 214 5.74 20.13 6.64
C GLN A 214 4.80 18.95 6.37
N VAL A 215 4.62 18.56 5.11
CA VAL A 215 3.86 17.36 4.73
C VAL A 215 4.53 16.10 5.26
N THR A 216 5.84 15.98 5.06
CA THR A 216 6.63 14.87 5.61
C THR A 216 6.58 14.84 7.14
N ASN A 217 6.66 16.00 7.80
CA ASN A 217 6.54 16.07 9.26
C ASN A 217 5.15 15.68 9.75
N LEU A 218 4.08 15.99 9.01
CA LEU A 218 2.74 15.51 9.33
C LEU A 218 2.66 13.97 9.31
N TYR A 219 3.27 13.32 8.32
CA TYR A 219 3.22 11.85 8.25
C TYR A 219 4.10 11.17 9.31
N PHE A 220 5.36 11.59 9.43
CA PHE A 220 6.35 10.88 10.24
C PHE A 220 6.49 11.41 11.67
N ASN A 221 5.88 12.55 11.99
CA ASN A 221 6.07 13.21 13.29
C ASN A 221 4.82 13.98 13.75
N TYR A 222 3.61 13.51 13.42
CA TYR A 222 2.37 14.13 13.89
C TYR A 222 2.30 14.25 15.42
N THR A 223 2.75 13.22 16.14
CA THR A 223 2.75 13.18 17.62
C THR A 223 3.90 13.97 18.25
N GLY A 224 4.88 14.41 17.48
CA GLY A 224 6.10 15.08 17.97
C GLY A 224 7.16 14.14 18.56
N ALA A 225 6.95 12.83 18.54
CA ALA A 225 7.87 11.85 19.14
C ALA A 225 9.12 11.57 18.26
N ALA A 226 9.03 11.76 16.94
CA ALA A 226 10.12 11.47 16.03
C ALA A 226 11.18 12.58 16.04
N LYS A 227 12.45 12.18 16.14
CA LYS A 227 13.58 13.12 16.13
C LYS A 227 13.94 13.56 14.71
N CYS A 228 13.82 12.65 13.76
CA CYS A 228 14.19 12.81 12.36
C CYS A 228 13.35 11.86 11.48
N VAL A 229 13.36 12.10 10.16
CA VAL A 229 12.68 11.27 9.16
C VAL A 229 13.63 10.20 8.66
N ASN A 230 13.31 8.92 8.92
CA ASN A 230 14.09 7.79 8.45
C ASN A 230 13.64 7.38 7.03
N TRP A 231 14.27 7.95 6.02
CA TRP A 231 13.94 7.73 4.62
C TRP A 231 14.66 6.53 3.98
N LYS A 232 15.58 5.89 4.71
CA LYS A 232 16.29 4.66 4.28
C LYS A 232 15.73 3.38 4.90
N GLY A 233 14.79 3.49 5.84
CA GLY A 233 14.16 2.36 6.52
C GLY A 233 12.83 1.93 5.90
N ASP A 234 12.20 0.92 6.51
CA ASP A 234 10.98 0.25 6.06
C ASP A 234 9.69 1.09 6.23
N GLY A 235 9.72 2.39 5.91
CA GLY A 235 8.50 3.21 5.74
C GLY A 235 7.59 3.33 6.97
N GLY A 236 8.14 3.29 8.19
CA GLY A 236 7.36 3.54 9.42
C GLY A 236 6.53 2.36 9.92
N THR A 237 6.49 1.21 9.23
CA THR A 237 5.76 0.03 9.69
C THR A 237 6.54 -1.30 9.60
N PRO A 238 7.71 -1.43 10.26
CA PRO A 238 8.52 -2.67 10.22
C PRO A 238 7.75 -3.96 10.57
N ALA A 239 6.66 -3.83 11.33
CA ALA A 239 5.78 -4.93 11.71
C ALA A 239 4.98 -5.56 10.55
N LEU A 240 4.91 -4.91 9.37
CA LEU A 240 4.11 -5.39 8.23
C LEU A 240 4.83 -6.43 7.35
N GLY A 241 6.09 -6.77 7.64
CA GLY A 241 6.79 -7.87 6.99
C GLY A 241 7.14 -7.61 5.52
N TYR A 242 7.69 -6.41 5.24
CA TYR A 242 8.05 -5.95 3.89
C TYR A 242 8.88 -6.95 3.09
N LEU A 243 9.87 -7.61 3.70
CA LEU A 243 10.69 -8.61 3.01
C LEU A 243 9.86 -9.76 2.42
N GLY A 244 8.82 -10.20 3.14
CA GLY A 244 7.90 -11.24 2.68
C GLY A 244 7.05 -10.76 1.51
N TRP A 245 6.61 -9.50 1.57
CA TRP A 245 5.84 -8.87 0.49
C TRP A 245 6.68 -8.63 -0.77
N ASP A 246 7.93 -8.18 -0.61
CA ASP A 246 8.87 -7.99 -1.71
C ASP A 246 9.11 -9.31 -2.44
N TYR A 247 9.30 -10.40 -1.68
CA TYR A 247 9.41 -11.73 -2.27
C TYR A 247 8.14 -12.16 -3.01
N GLN A 248 6.96 -11.92 -2.44
CA GLN A 248 5.68 -12.24 -3.08
C GLN A 248 5.46 -11.46 -4.37
N SER A 249 5.81 -10.17 -4.38
CA SER A 249 5.74 -9.31 -5.56
C SER A 249 6.73 -9.78 -6.64
N CYS A 250 7.92 -10.21 -6.23
CA CYS A 250 8.93 -10.79 -7.12
C CYS A 250 8.64 -12.21 -7.63
N THR A 251 7.51 -12.81 -7.24
CA THR A 251 7.14 -14.18 -7.65
C THR A 251 5.75 -14.25 -8.27
N GLU A 252 4.70 -13.97 -7.49
CA GLU A 252 3.30 -14.16 -7.89
C GLU A 252 2.53 -12.83 -7.99
N MET A 253 2.71 -11.91 -7.05
CA MET A 253 1.97 -10.65 -6.96
C MET A 253 2.55 -9.56 -7.87
N VAL A 254 2.72 -9.88 -9.14
CA VAL A 254 3.34 -9.01 -10.14
C VAL A 254 2.32 -7.98 -10.64
N MET A 255 2.22 -6.87 -9.91
CA MET A 255 1.24 -5.81 -10.18
C MET A 255 1.89 -4.65 -10.94
N PRO A 256 1.53 -4.41 -12.21
CA PRO A 256 2.12 -3.33 -12.99
C PRO A 256 1.66 -1.97 -12.45
N MET A 257 2.62 -1.07 -12.21
CA MET A 257 2.37 0.31 -11.79
C MET A 257 3.27 1.25 -12.58
N CYS A 258 2.70 2.32 -13.12
CA CYS A 258 3.41 3.34 -13.91
C CYS A 258 2.79 4.72 -13.70
N SER A 259 3.53 5.78 -14.02
CA SER A 259 3.03 7.15 -14.04
C SER A 259 3.57 7.86 -15.27
N ASN A 260 2.71 8.61 -15.97
CA ASN A 260 3.11 9.40 -17.14
C ASN A 260 3.73 10.76 -16.77
N GLY A 261 3.74 11.13 -15.49
CA GLY A 261 4.26 12.40 -14.99
C GLY A 261 3.29 13.58 -15.02
N THR A 262 2.05 13.41 -15.48
CA THR A 262 1.08 14.52 -15.60
C THR A 262 0.27 14.77 -14.33
N GLY A 263 0.25 13.80 -13.41
CA GLY A 263 -0.47 13.87 -12.13
C GLY A 263 0.41 14.35 -10.98
N MET A 264 0.17 13.82 -9.78
CA MET A 264 0.96 14.16 -8.59
C MET A 264 2.38 13.58 -8.65
N PHE A 265 2.57 12.47 -9.37
CA PHE A 265 3.80 11.68 -9.39
C PHE A 265 4.68 12.00 -10.60
N TYR A 266 6.00 11.84 -10.46
CA TYR A 266 6.93 11.92 -11.58
C TYR A 266 6.73 10.76 -12.57
N LYS A 267 7.35 10.86 -13.75
CA LYS A 267 7.27 9.80 -14.75
C LYS A 267 7.96 8.54 -14.25
N MET A 268 7.23 7.43 -14.25
CA MET A 268 7.70 6.10 -13.88
C MET A 268 7.22 5.12 -14.94
N ASP A 269 8.15 4.51 -15.66
CA ASP A 269 7.82 3.54 -16.70
C ASP A 269 7.72 2.13 -16.09
N TRP A 270 6.74 1.35 -16.57
CA TRP A 270 6.63 -0.07 -16.22
C TRP A 270 7.36 -0.91 -17.26
N ASP A 271 8.49 -1.51 -16.87
CA ASP A 271 9.24 -2.46 -17.68
C ASP A 271 9.40 -3.79 -16.92
N PHE A 272 8.78 -4.85 -17.47
CA PHE A 272 8.80 -6.16 -16.85
C PHE A 272 10.20 -6.80 -16.83
N GLN A 273 11.05 -6.54 -17.81
CA GLN A 273 12.40 -7.09 -17.86
C GLN A 273 13.26 -6.46 -16.75
N VAL A 274 13.21 -5.14 -16.61
CA VAL A 274 13.89 -4.43 -15.52
C VAL A 274 13.40 -4.92 -14.15
N TYR A 275 12.07 -5.04 -13.99
CA TYR A 275 11.48 -5.59 -12.77
C TYR A 275 11.98 -7.02 -12.47
N SER A 276 11.99 -7.90 -13.48
CA SER A 276 12.47 -9.28 -13.33
C SER A 276 13.95 -9.36 -12.97
N ASP A 277 14.80 -8.50 -13.53
CA ASP A 277 16.23 -8.52 -13.26
C ASP A 277 16.55 -8.00 -11.86
N ASN A 278 15.80 -7.00 -11.38
CA ASN A 278 15.88 -6.54 -9.99
C ASN A 278 15.46 -7.63 -9.01
N CYS A 279 14.36 -8.33 -9.28
CA CYS A 279 13.93 -9.48 -8.47
C CYS A 279 14.97 -10.61 -8.45
N PHE A 280 15.61 -10.89 -9.58
CA PHE A 280 16.66 -11.90 -9.65
C PHE A 280 17.90 -11.48 -8.86
N LYS A 281 18.29 -10.19 -8.94
CA LYS A 281 19.40 -9.64 -8.17
C LYS A 281 19.15 -9.72 -6.65
N GLN A 282 17.92 -9.43 -6.21
CA GLN A 282 17.58 -9.37 -4.79
C GLN A 282 17.31 -10.75 -4.18
N PHE A 283 16.62 -11.63 -4.90
CA PHE A 283 16.10 -12.89 -4.34
C PHE A 283 16.47 -14.15 -5.14
N GLY A 284 17.15 -14.01 -6.27
CA GLY A 284 17.49 -15.15 -7.15
C GLY A 284 16.28 -15.77 -7.86
N VAL A 285 15.13 -15.10 -7.86
CA VAL A 285 13.88 -15.57 -8.50
C VAL A 285 13.49 -14.69 -9.68
N ARG A 286 12.71 -15.23 -10.60
CA ARG A 286 12.08 -14.45 -11.68
C ARG A 286 10.55 -14.47 -11.53
N PRO A 287 9.89 -13.31 -11.63
CA PRO A 287 8.44 -13.20 -11.47
C PRO A 287 7.68 -13.93 -12.58
N ARG A 288 6.55 -14.54 -12.23
CA ARG A 288 5.63 -15.19 -13.16
C ARG A 288 4.44 -14.26 -13.43
N LYS A 289 4.63 -13.32 -14.38
CA LYS A 289 3.69 -12.19 -14.61
C LYS A 289 2.22 -12.56 -14.82
N ASP A 290 1.95 -13.73 -15.43
CA ASP A 290 0.59 -14.17 -15.77
C ASP A 290 0.00 -15.14 -14.73
N TRP A 291 0.79 -15.58 -13.75
CA TRP A 291 0.42 -16.67 -12.84
C TRP A 291 -0.88 -16.43 -12.07
N ILE A 292 -1.08 -15.23 -11.52
CA ILE A 292 -2.29 -14.93 -10.75
C ILE A 292 -3.53 -14.94 -11.65
N LYS A 293 -3.42 -14.40 -12.87
CA LYS A 293 -4.51 -14.42 -13.84
C LYS A 293 -4.86 -15.86 -14.25
N ASP A 294 -3.85 -16.68 -14.53
CA ASP A 294 -4.05 -18.05 -14.99
C ASP A 294 -4.57 -18.96 -13.86
N TYR A 295 -4.07 -18.78 -12.64
CA TYR A 295 -4.43 -19.62 -11.49
C TYR A 295 -5.74 -19.21 -10.83
N TYR A 296 -6.07 -17.92 -10.78
CA TYR A 296 -7.27 -17.39 -10.12
C TYR A 296 -8.32 -16.86 -11.12
N TRP A 297 -8.27 -17.30 -12.37
CA TRP A 297 -9.24 -17.00 -13.43
C TRP A 297 -9.35 -15.52 -13.88
N GLY A 298 -8.58 -14.61 -13.28
CA GLY A 298 -8.51 -13.21 -13.70
C GLY A 298 -9.88 -12.51 -13.67
N THR A 299 -10.37 -12.11 -14.85
CA THR A 299 -11.69 -11.47 -15.00
C THR A 299 -12.82 -12.47 -15.22
N ASP A 300 -12.52 -13.74 -15.51
CA ASP A 300 -13.52 -14.79 -15.74
C ASP A 300 -14.01 -15.37 -14.41
N LEU A 301 -14.84 -14.58 -13.72
CA LEU A 301 -15.40 -14.93 -12.41
C LEU A 301 -16.86 -15.35 -12.51
N SER A 302 -17.37 -15.73 -13.69
CA SER A 302 -18.79 -16.05 -13.86
C SER A 302 -19.23 -17.29 -13.07
N SER A 303 -18.29 -18.20 -12.80
CA SER A 303 -18.50 -19.38 -11.94
C SER A 303 -18.32 -19.07 -10.45
N ALA A 304 -17.70 -17.93 -10.11
CA ALA A 304 -17.59 -17.48 -8.75
C ALA A 304 -18.97 -17.02 -8.27
N SER A 305 -19.30 -17.38 -7.04
CA SER A 305 -20.51 -16.94 -6.38
C SER A 305 -20.16 -16.44 -5.00
N ASN A 306 -21.03 -15.59 -4.46
CA ASN A 306 -21.04 -15.27 -3.04
C ASN A 306 -19.87 -14.44 -2.49
N ILE A 307 -19.37 -13.55 -3.33
CA ILE A 307 -18.32 -12.61 -2.97
C ILE A 307 -18.94 -11.21 -2.99
N ILE A 308 -18.82 -10.49 -1.88
CA ILE A 308 -19.05 -9.05 -1.85
C ILE A 308 -17.69 -8.39 -2.02
N PHE A 309 -17.49 -7.66 -3.11
CA PHE A 309 -16.33 -6.79 -3.29
C PHE A 309 -16.68 -5.38 -2.80
#